data_AF-A0A1A8F5E4-F1
#
_entry.id   AF-A0A1A8F5E4-F1
#
_cell.length_a   1.000
_cell.length_b   1.000
_cell.length_c   1.000
_cell.angle_alpha   90.00
_cell.angle_beta   90.00
_cell.angle_gamma   90.00
#
_symmetry.space_group_name_H-M   'P 1'
#
loop_
_entity.id
_entity.type
_entity.pdbx_description
1 polymer ?
#
loop_
_entity_poly.entity_id
_entity_poly.type
_entity_poly.pdbx_seq_one_letter_code
_entity_poly.pdbx_strand_id
1 'polypeptide(L)'
;VGCGVGNSVFPIINTIKNTDSFIYCCDFSPSAIQLVKDHSDYDGAMCHAFVHDICEEVASFPFPPQSLDVILAVFVLSSIHPQR
;
A
#
# COMPACT_ATOMS: atom_id res chain seq x y z
N VAL A 1 4.10 -0.85 -0.47
CA VAL A 1 4.10 -1.69 -1.69
C VAL A 1 4.14 -3.15 -1.32
N GLY A 2 3.26 -3.97 -1.90
CA GLY A 2 3.09 -5.38 -1.53
C GLY A 2 2.49 -5.51 -0.13
N CYS A 3 1.40 -4.80 0.14
CA CYS A 3 0.81 -4.77 1.48
C CYS A 3 0.13 -6.09 1.88
N GLY A 4 -0.14 -6.98 0.93
CA GLY A 4 -0.92 -8.19 1.14
C GLY A 4 -2.22 -7.87 1.86
N VAL A 5 -2.57 -8.69 2.86
CA VAL A 5 -3.77 -8.52 3.68
C VAL A 5 -3.64 -7.47 4.80
N GLY A 6 -2.58 -6.66 4.79
CA GLY A 6 -2.44 -5.50 5.68
C GLY A 6 -1.68 -5.74 6.99
N ASN A 7 -0.99 -6.88 7.16
CA ASN A 7 -0.25 -7.21 8.39
C ASN A 7 0.81 -6.16 8.78
N SER A 8 1.39 -5.45 7.81
CA SER A 8 2.27 -4.30 8.08
C SER A 8 1.51 -2.97 8.14
N VAL A 9 0.37 -2.86 7.44
CA VAL A 9 -0.39 -1.62 7.33
C VAL A 9 -0.99 -1.22 8.69
N PHE A 10 -1.71 -2.12 9.36
CA PHE A 10 -2.44 -1.77 10.59
C PHE A 10 -1.54 -1.39 11.77
N PRO A 11 -0.42 -2.08 12.06
CA PRO A 11 0.51 -1.62 13.09
C PRO A 11 1.07 -0.23 12.80
N ILE A 12 1.35 0.08 11.52
CA ILE A 12 1.83 1.42 11.13
C ILE A 12 0.74 2.46 11.34
N ILE A 13 -0.50 2.23 10.87
CA ILE A 13 -1.65 3.12 11.09
C ILE A 13 -1.79 3.45 12.59
N ASN A 14 -1.75 2.42 13.44
CA ASN A 14 -1.87 2.62 14.89
C ASN A 14 -0.72 3.42 15.50
N THR A 15 0.47 3.39 14.89
CA THR A 15 1.65 4.14 15.34
C THR A 15 1.59 5.61 14.90
N ILE A 16 1.04 5.89 13.72
CA ILE A 16 0.99 7.24 13.13
C ILE A 16 -0.33 7.97 13.40
N LYS A 17 -1.25 7.38 14.16
CA LYS A 17 -2.63 7.87 14.34
C LYS A 17 -2.76 9.32 14.87
N ASN A 18 -1.71 9.85 15.48
CA ASN A 18 -1.66 11.21 16.02
C ASN A 18 -0.60 12.08 15.33
N THR A 19 -0.19 11.71 14.12
CA THR A 19 0.72 12.50 13.29
C THR A 19 0.01 13.00 12.04
N ASP A 20 0.56 14.01 11.38
CA ASP A 20 0.08 14.48 10.08
C ASP A 20 0.65 13.59 8.98
N SER A 21 0.25 12.32 8.97
CA SER A 21 0.81 11.29 8.08
C SER A 21 -0.30 10.48 7.43
N PHE A 22 -0.09 10.13 6.16
CA PHE A 22 -1.04 9.40 5.35
C PHE A 22 -0.37 8.21 4.67
N ILE A 23 -1.05 7.05 4.66
CA ILE A 23 -0.52 5.81 4.07
C ILE A 23 -1.23 5.51 2.76
N TYR A 24 -0.44 5.41 1.69
CA TYR A 24 -0.83 4.70 0.49
C TYR A 24 -0.33 3.25 0.58
N CYS A 25 -1.23 2.28 0.49
CA CYS A 25 -0.85 0.87 0.46
C CYS A 25 -1.45 0.17 -0.76
N CYS A 26 -0.67 -0.72 -1.37
CA CYS A 26 -1.09 -1.42 -2.58
C CYS A 26 -0.55 -2.84 -2.63
N ASP A 27 -1.29 -3.66 -3.38
CA ASP A 27 -0.98 -5.03 -3.73
C ASP A 27 -1.57 -5.33 -5.11
N PHE A 28 -0.97 -6.26 -5.86
CA PHE A 28 -1.50 -6.65 -7.17
C PHE A 28 -2.80 -7.46 -7.05
N SER A 29 -3.04 -8.08 -5.88
CA SER A 29 -4.22 -8.90 -5.61
C SER A 29 -5.43 -8.06 -5.19
N PRO A 30 -6.54 -8.06 -5.97
CA PRO A 30 -7.79 -7.41 -5.56
C PRO A 30 -8.34 -7.98 -4.25
N SER A 31 -8.22 -9.29 -4.03
CA SER A 31 -8.68 -9.96 -2.82
C SER A 31 -7.90 -9.48 -1.58
N ALA A 32 -6.60 -9.24 -1.73
CA ALA A 32 -5.78 -8.72 -0.64
C ALA A 32 -6.23 -7.30 -0.24
N ILE A 33 -6.45 -6.43 -1.22
CA ILE A 33 -6.95 -5.07 -0.99
C ILE A 33 -8.36 -5.05 -0.40
N GLN A 34 -9.23 -5.97 -0.81
CA GLN A 34 -10.56 -6.10 -0.21
C GLN A 34 -10.45 -6.44 1.28
N LEU A 35 -9.60 -7.41 1.65
CA LEU A 35 -9.36 -7.77 3.05
C LEU A 35 -8.78 -6.61 3.87
N VAL A 36 -7.92 -5.78 3.28
CA VAL A 36 -7.42 -4.57 3.94
C VAL A 36 -8.54 -3.58 4.22
N LYS A 37 -9.43 -3.34 3.24
CA LYS A 37 -10.54 -2.38 3.37
C LYS A 37 -11.64 -2.86 4.31
N ASP A 38 -11.86 -4.16 4.41
CA ASP A 38 -12.88 -4.76 5.28
C ASP A 38 -12.40 -4.91 6.74
N HIS A 39 -11.12 -4.68 7.01
CA HIS A 39 -10.57 -4.78 8.37
C HIS A 39 -11.14 -3.68 9.28
N SER A 40 -11.45 -4.01 10.54
CA SER A 40 -12.06 -3.07 11.51
C SER A 40 -11.24 -1.82 11.76
N ASP A 41 -9.91 -1.95 11.65
CA ASP A 41 -8.96 -0.86 11.91
C ASP A 41 -8.65 -0.04 10.64
N TYR A 42 -9.31 -0.34 9.51
CA TYR A 42 -9.17 0.47 8.32
C TYR A 42 -9.81 1.84 8.53
N ASP A 43 -9.02 2.89 8.34
CA ASP A 43 -9.46 4.28 8.41
C ASP A 43 -9.12 4.99 7.10
N GLY A 44 -10.15 5.30 6.31
CA GLY A 44 -10.02 5.99 5.03
C GLY A 44 -9.48 7.42 5.15
N ALA A 45 -9.48 8.02 6.35
CA ALA A 45 -8.88 9.32 6.58
C ALA A 45 -7.35 9.27 6.71
N MET A 46 -6.80 8.10 7.06
CA MET A 46 -5.35 7.90 7.27
C MET A 46 -4.71 6.96 6.24
N CYS A 47 -5.52 6.19 5.53
CA CYS A 47 -5.03 5.19 4.59
C CYS A 47 -5.87 5.12 3.31
N HIS A 48 -5.18 4.99 2.18
CA HIS A 48 -5.78 4.61 0.90
C HIS A 48 -5.19 3.29 0.43
N ALA A 49 -6.01 2.23 0.48
CA ALA A 49 -5.68 0.93 -0.10
C ALA A 49 -6.15 0.83 -1.56
N PHE A 50 -5.26 0.44 -2.48
CA PHE A 50 -5.58 0.33 -3.91
C PHE A 50 -4.89 -0.86 -4.58
N VAL A 51 -5.54 -1.41 -5.61
CA VAL A 51 -4.97 -2.51 -6.39
C VAL A 51 -3.98 -1.93 -7.38
N HIS A 52 -2.78 -2.50 -7.44
CA HIS A 52 -1.74 -2.05 -8.36
C HIS A 52 -0.68 -3.12 -8.62
N ASP A 53 -0.43 -3.43 -9.89
CA ASP A 53 0.79 -4.15 -10.30
C ASP A 53 1.90 -3.12 -10.52
N ILE A 54 2.91 -3.15 -9.65
CA ILE A 54 4.06 -2.25 -9.73
C ILE A 54 4.96 -2.47 -10.95
N CYS A 55 4.73 -3.54 -11.71
CA CYS A 55 5.43 -3.79 -12.97
C CYS A 55 4.76 -3.07 -14.16
N GLU A 56 3.58 -2.46 -13.98
CA GLU A 56 2.90 -1.74 -15.05
C GLU A 56 3.54 -0.35 -15.28
N GLU A 57 4.24 -0.17 -16.40
CA GLU A 57 4.99 1.06 -16.71
C GLU A 57 4.13 2.32 -16.87
N VAL A 58 2.86 2.17 -17.25
CA VAL A 58 1.94 3.27 -17.58
C VAL A 58 0.90 3.49 -16.48
N ALA A 59 1.07 2.87 -15.32
CA ALA A 59 0.05 2.90 -14.28
C ALA A 59 0.06 4.24 -13.53
N SER A 60 -1.12 4.85 -13.40
CA SER A 60 -1.31 6.06 -12.61
C SER A 60 -1.42 5.70 -11.12
N PHE A 61 -0.65 6.39 -10.28
CA PHE A 61 -0.79 6.29 -8.83
C PHE A 61 -1.86 7.27 -8.32
N PRO A 62 -2.54 6.96 -7.20
CA PRO A 62 -3.54 7.85 -6.59
C PRO A 62 -2.90 8.99 -5.79
N PHE A 63 -1.68 9.38 -6.17
CA PHE A 63 -0.91 10.46 -5.55
C PHE A 63 -0.01 11.13 -6.60
N PRO A 64 0.35 12.41 -6.40
CA PRO A 64 1.21 13.13 -7.34
C PRO A 64 2.63 12.52 -7.43
N PRO A 65 3.32 12.70 -8.56
CA PRO A 65 4.75 12.39 -8.64
C PRO A 65 5.53 13.14 -7.57
N GLN A 66 6.56 12.49 -7.01
CA GLN A 66 7.48 13.08 -6.02
C GLN A 66 6.80 13.58 -4.73
N SER A 67 5.63 13.02 -4.37
CA SER A 67 4.89 13.44 -3.18
C SER A 67 5.05 12.52 -1.96
N LEU A 68 5.81 11.43 -2.06
CA LEU A 68 5.97 10.46 -0.97
C LEU A 68 7.31 10.65 -0.27
N ASP A 69 7.28 10.70 1.07
CA ASP A 69 8.49 10.83 1.89
C ASP A 69 9.23 9.49 2.05
N VAL A 70 8.48 8.38 2.16
CA VAL A 70 9.01 7.04 2.44
C VAL A 70 8.24 5.99 1.64
N ILE A 71 8.96 5.02 1.08
CA ILE A 71 8.39 3.85 0.42
C ILE A 71 8.82 2.59 1.17
N LEU A 72 7.85 1.87 1.73
CA LEU A 72 8.06 0.54 2.29
C LEU A 72 7.67 -0.54 1.27
N ALA A 73 8.63 -1.41 0.94
CA ALA A 73 8.44 -2.55 0.05
C ALA A 73 8.64 -3.85 0.83
N VAL A 74 7.56 -4.63 1.03
CA VAL A 74 7.60 -5.86 1.85
C VAL A 74 7.61 -7.07 0.93
N PHE A 75 8.77 -7.74 0.82
CA PHE A 75 9.00 -8.96 0.00
C PHE A 75 8.55 -8.90 -1.47
N VAL A 76 8.18 -7.71 -1.98
CA VAL A 76 7.59 -7.54 -3.30
C VAL A 76 8.62 -7.58 -4.43
N LEU A 77 9.84 -7.08 -4.20
CA LEU A 77 10.87 -7.07 -5.23
C LEU A 77 11.37 -8.49 -5.54
N SER A 78 11.43 -9.35 -4.51
CA SER A 78 11.77 -10.78 -4.69
C SER A 78 10.72 -11.59 -5.44
N SER A 79 9.48 -11.09 -5.54
CA SER A 79 8.40 -11.74 -6.30
C SER A 79 8.30 -11.27 -7.75
N ILE A 80 9.17 -10.34 -8.17
CA ILE A 80 9.22 -9.87 -9.56
C ILE A 80 10.29 -10.65 -10.31
N HIS A 81 9.97 -11.07 -11.54
CA HIS A 81 10.92 -11.75 -12.39
C HIS A 81 12.08 -10.80 -12.75
N PRO A 82 13.36 -11.19 -12.61
CA PRO A 82 14.51 -10.28 -12.78
C PRO A 82 14.74 -9.79 -14.22
N GLN A 83 13.99 -10.33 -15.19
CA GLN A 83 14.05 -9.92 -16.60
C GLN A 83 12.86 -9.04 -17.01
N ARG A 84 12.04 -8.61 -16.04
CA ARG A 84 11.13 -7.49 -16.23
C ARG A 84 11.87 -6.17 -16.10
#